data_AF-A0A2G9QZN2-F1
#
_entry.id   AF-A0A2G9QZN2-F1
#
_cell.length_a   1.000
_cell.length_b   1.000
_cell.length_c   1.000
_cell.angle_alpha   90.00
_cell.angle_beta   90.00
_cell.angle_gamma   90.00
#
_symmetry.space_group_name_H-M   'P 1'
#
loop_
_entity.id
_entity.type
_entity.pdbx_description
1 polymer ?
#
loop_
_entity_poly.entity_id
_entity_poly.type
_entity_poly.pdbx_seq_one_letter_code
_entity_poly.pdbx_strand_id
1 'polypeptide(L)'
;PRLVQRFRPDLKRKFEEFFEDDTIMEYIYHCNAQTPSGESAFKTMMERFGWAKRPMLPRLNLIPKSLPITFIYGAETWIDSSTGEKAKELRPDSYVHTLAIKGASHHVYADQPSIFNEVVDEICDAVD
;
A
#
# COMPACT_ATOMS: atom_id res chain seq x y z
N PRO A 1 -19.04 13.28 -7.03
CA PRO A 1 -18.75 12.98 -5.60
C PRO A 1 -19.70 11.97 -4.92
N ARG A 2 -21.03 12.14 -5.01
CA ARG A 2 -22.03 11.36 -4.24
C ARG A 2 -21.96 9.83 -4.38
N LEU A 3 -21.52 9.31 -5.53
CA LEU A 3 -21.37 7.86 -5.74
C LEU A 3 -20.21 7.29 -4.90
N VAL A 4 -19.04 7.95 -4.89
CA VAL A 4 -17.88 7.52 -4.10
C VAL A 4 -18.24 7.52 -2.62
N GLN A 5 -18.89 8.58 -2.13
CA GLN A 5 -19.35 8.68 -0.74
C GLN A 5 -20.30 7.55 -0.36
N ARG A 6 -21.21 7.15 -1.26
CA ARG A 6 -22.19 6.08 -1.00
C ARG A 6 -21.55 4.69 -0.99
N PHE A 7 -20.59 4.43 -1.88
CA PHE A 7 -19.99 3.10 -2.03
C PHE A 7 -18.73 2.88 -1.20
N ARG A 8 -18.05 3.96 -0.76
CA ARG A 8 -16.81 3.93 0.01
C ARG A 8 -16.84 4.84 1.24
N PRO A 9 -17.84 4.71 2.14
CA PRO A 9 -17.89 5.49 3.36
C PRO A 9 -16.69 5.18 4.29
N ASP A 10 -16.09 3.99 4.15
CA ASP A 10 -14.86 3.60 4.84
C ASP A 10 -13.70 4.55 4.59
N LEU A 11 -13.59 5.08 3.36
CA LEU A 11 -12.56 6.05 3.02
C LEU A 11 -12.81 7.39 3.71
N LYS A 12 -14.05 7.83 3.91
CA LYS A 12 -14.32 9.09 4.62
C LYS A 12 -13.88 8.98 6.08
N ARG A 13 -14.28 7.90 6.74
CA ARG A 13 -13.97 7.64 8.15
C ARG A 13 -12.46 7.63 8.43
N LYS A 14 -11.64 7.09 7.53
CA LYS A 14 -10.18 7.05 7.71
C LYS A 14 -9.53 8.43 7.75
N PHE A 15 -10.17 9.46 7.21
CA PHE A 15 -9.62 10.81 7.13
C PHE A 15 -10.42 11.85 7.92
N GLU A 16 -11.38 11.41 8.73
CA GLU A 16 -12.27 12.32 9.50
C GLU A 16 -11.53 13.14 10.56
N GLU A 17 -10.38 12.64 11.04
CA GLU A 17 -9.51 13.37 11.96
C GLU A 17 -8.72 14.49 11.27
N PHE A 18 -8.56 14.44 9.93
CA PHE A 18 -7.79 15.42 9.16
C PHE A 18 -8.66 16.47 8.48
N PHE A 19 -9.89 16.09 8.12
CA PHE A 19 -10.82 16.96 7.38
C PHE A 19 -12.23 16.84 7.96
N GLU A 20 -12.81 17.98 8.34
CA GLU A 20 -14.18 18.04 8.88
C GLU A 20 -15.26 17.94 7.78
N ASP A 21 -14.87 18.08 6.51
CA ASP A 21 -15.77 18.14 5.36
C ASP A 21 -15.60 16.95 4.40
N ASP A 22 -16.05 17.11 3.14
CA ASP A 22 -15.97 16.09 2.10
C ASP A 22 -14.66 16.17 1.28
N THR A 23 -13.63 16.87 1.74
CA THR A 23 -12.37 17.11 0.99
C THR A 23 -11.81 15.84 0.35
N ILE A 24 -11.65 14.76 1.13
CA ILE A 24 -11.09 13.51 0.60
C ILE A 24 -11.99 12.84 -0.45
N MET A 25 -13.31 12.99 -0.31
CA MET A 25 -14.30 12.42 -1.23
C MET A 25 -14.33 13.19 -2.55
N GLU A 26 -14.25 14.52 -2.48
CA GLU A 26 -14.13 15.39 -3.65
C GLU A 26 -12.79 15.16 -4.37
N TYR A 27 -11.69 15.03 -3.62
CA TYR A 27 -10.38 14.71 -4.17
C TYR A 27 -10.42 13.40 -4.98
N ILE A 28 -10.89 12.30 -4.37
CA ILE A 28 -11.00 11.00 -5.06
C ILE A 28 -11.92 11.10 -6.27
N TYR A 29 -13.05 11.82 -6.16
CA TYR A 29 -13.94 12.03 -7.28
C TYR A 29 -13.23 12.73 -8.45
N HIS A 30 -12.48 13.79 -8.19
CA HIS A 30 -11.76 14.53 -9.23
C HIS A 30 -10.57 13.75 -9.82
N CYS A 31 -9.96 12.84 -9.07
CA CYS A 31 -9.01 11.87 -9.63
C CYS A 31 -9.69 10.94 -10.65
N ASN A 32 -10.88 10.43 -10.31
CA ASN A 32 -11.58 9.43 -11.12
C ASN A 32 -12.47 10.01 -12.23
N ALA A 33 -12.84 11.30 -12.15
CA ALA A 33 -13.69 11.98 -13.13
C ALA A 33 -12.93 12.38 -14.41
N GLN A 34 -11.60 12.34 -14.37
CA GLN A 34 -10.74 12.64 -15.51
C GLN A 34 -10.58 11.41 -16.42
N THR A 35 -9.76 11.54 -17.47
CA THR A 35 -9.37 10.39 -18.28
C THR A 35 -8.70 9.33 -17.39
N PRO A 36 -9.19 8.08 -17.38
CA PRO A 36 -8.88 7.09 -16.35
C PRO A 36 -7.52 6.43 -16.58
N SER A 37 -6.43 7.19 -16.46
CA SER A 37 -5.08 6.70 -16.69
C SER A 37 -4.66 5.68 -15.64
N GLY A 38 -4.97 5.93 -14.36
CA GLY A 38 -4.68 5.04 -13.24
C GLY A 38 -5.46 3.74 -13.32
N GLU A 39 -6.77 3.80 -13.53
CA GLU A 39 -7.64 2.62 -13.62
C GLU A 39 -7.31 1.79 -14.86
N SER A 40 -7.00 2.45 -15.99
CA SER A 40 -6.59 1.75 -17.21
C SER A 40 -5.25 1.06 -17.04
N ALA A 41 -4.27 1.72 -16.41
CA ALA A 41 -2.98 1.12 -16.08
C ALA A 41 -3.15 -0.07 -15.12
N PHE A 42 -3.89 0.12 -14.03
CA PHE A 42 -4.17 -0.91 -13.05
C PHE A 42 -4.87 -2.12 -13.69
N LYS A 43 -5.94 -1.89 -14.46
CA LYS A 43 -6.64 -2.95 -15.21
C LYS A 43 -5.71 -3.68 -16.18
N THR A 44 -4.76 -3.00 -16.79
CA THR A 44 -3.78 -3.62 -17.70
C THR A 44 -2.78 -4.52 -16.96
N MET A 45 -2.48 -4.20 -15.69
CA MET A 45 -1.56 -4.96 -14.84
C MET A 45 -2.23 -6.12 -14.10
N MET A 46 -3.56 -6.23 -14.14
CA MET A 46 -4.33 -7.23 -13.41
C MET A 46 -4.98 -8.24 -14.37
N GLU A 47 -5.16 -9.48 -13.91
CA GLU A 47 -5.97 -10.52 -14.52
C GLU A 47 -7.32 -10.64 -13.75
N ARG A 48 -8.13 -11.65 -14.04
CA ARG A 48 -9.41 -11.90 -13.35
C ARG A 48 -9.29 -11.84 -11.83
N PHE A 49 -10.31 -11.29 -11.17
CA PHE A 49 -10.40 -11.13 -9.71
C PHE A 49 -9.29 -10.28 -9.08
N GLY A 50 -8.53 -9.57 -9.89
CA GLY A 50 -7.53 -8.64 -9.43
C GLY A 50 -6.17 -9.24 -9.08
N TRP A 51 -5.89 -10.43 -9.61
CA TRP A 51 -4.56 -11.01 -9.54
C TRP A 51 -3.57 -10.22 -10.41
N ALA A 52 -2.34 -10.04 -9.95
CA ALA A 52 -1.31 -9.43 -10.78
C ALA A 52 -1.02 -10.32 -12.00
N LYS A 53 -1.12 -9.75 -13.20
CA LYS A 53 -0.80 -10.45 -14.47
C LYS A 53 0.67 -10.88 -14.54
N ARG A 54 1.55 -10.11 -13.90
CA ARG A 54 3.00 -10.40 -13.78
C ARG A 54 3.43 -10.15 -12.32
N PRO A 55 3.25 -11.11 -11.40
CA PRO A 55 3.57 -10.91 -9.99
C PRO A 55 5.05 -10.57 -9.77
N MET A 56 5.35 -9.80 -8.73
CA MET A 56 6.73 -9.36 -8.44
C MET A 56 7.57 -10.44 -7.75
N LEU A 57 6.98 -11.28 -6.90
CA LEU A 57 7.70 -12.26 -6.08
C LEU A 57 8.66 -13.16 -6.89
N PRO A 58 8.25 -13.76 -8.04
CA PRO A 58 9.15 -14.58 -8.86
C PRO A 58 10.24 -13.78 -9.61
N ARG A 59 10.15 -12.45 -9.59
CA ARG A 59 11.05 -11.52 -10.29
C ARG A 59 11.97 -10.77 -9.35
N LEU A 60 11.92 -11.06 -8.05
CA LEU A 60 12.74 -10.39 -7.04
C LEU A 60 14.24 -10.56 -7.28
N ASN A 61 14.66 -11.63 -7.97
CA ASN A 61 16.05 -11.84 -8.39
C ASN A 61 16.54 -10.80 -9.41
N LEU A 62 15.65 -10.09 -10.10
CA LEU A 62 15.99 -9.01 -11.03
C LEU A 62 16.29 -7.68 -10.32
N ILE A 63 15.91 -7.55 -9.05
CA ILE A 63 16.21 -6.38 -8.24
C ILE A 63 17.66 -6.51 -7.73
N PRO A 64 18.52 -5.48 -7.86
CA PRO A 64 19.89 -5.52 -7.37
C PRO A 64 19.97 -5.98 -5.91
N LYS A 65 20.92 -6.86 -5.57
CA LYS A 65 21.09 -7.37 -4.19
C LYS A 65 21.42 -6.26 -3.19
N SER A 66 22.06 -5.19 -3.65
CA SER A 66 22.41 -4.02 -2.84
C SER A 66 21.22 -3.14 -2.49
N LEU A 67 20.05 -3.32 -3.12
CA LEU A 67 18.86 -2.55 -2.80
C LEU A 67 18.13 -3.20 -1.61
N PRO A 68 18.08 -2.55 -0.42
CA PRO A 68 17.31 -3.05 0.71
C PRO A 68 15.81 -3.00 0.40
N ILE A 69 15.06 -3.95 0.94
CA ILE A 69 13.60 -4.01 0.78
C ILE A 69 12.96 -4.13 2.16
N THR A 70 12.06 -3.21 2.50
CA THR A 70 11.21 -3.33 3.69
C THR A 70 9.76 -3.46 3.28
N PHE A 71 9.08 -4.47 3.80
CA PHE A 71 7.63 -4.67 3.65
C PHE A 71 6.90 -4.18 4.91
N ILE A 72 6.01 -3.21 4.72
CA ILE A 72 5.16 -2.66 5.79
C ILE A 72 3.75 -3.21 5.63
N TYR A 73 3.26 -3.92 6.64
CA TYR A 73 1.91 -4.50 6.70
C TYR A 73 1.07 -3.81 7.79
N GLY A 74 -0.25 -3.89 7.65
CA GLY A 74 -1.16 -3.67 8.77
C GLY A 74 -1.39 -4.99 9.51
N ALA A 75 -1.54 -4.98 10.83
CA ALA A 75 -1.80 -6.19 11.60
C ALA A 75 -3.27 -6.65 11.52
N GLU A 76 -4.21 -5.75 11.21
CA GLU A 76 -5.65 -5.98 11.17
C GLU A 76 -6.16 -6.06 9.71
N THR A 77 -5.58 -6.97 8.94
CA THR A 77 -5.91 -7.18 7.52
C THR A 77 -5.95 -8.66 7.17
N TRP A 78 -6.64 -8.99 6.09
CA TRP A 78 -6.69 -10.33 5.51
C TRP A 78 -5.49 -10.64 4.60
N ILE A 79 -4.64 -9.64 4.36
CA ILE A 79 -3.40 -9.75 3.58
C ILE A 79 -2.24 -10.01 4.55
N ASP A 80 -1.87 -11.28 4.71
CA ASP A 80 -0.80 -11.66 5.64
C ASP A 80 0.62 -11.24 5.17
N SER A 81 1.59 -11.43 6.05
CA SER A 81 3.00 -11.13 5.81
C SER A 81 3.75 -12.22 5.03
N SER A 82 3.07 -13.28 4.56
CA SER A 82 3.73 -14.45 3.96
C SER A 82 4.56 -14.10 2.73
N THR A 83 4.15 -13.09 1.96
CA THR A 83 4.88 -12.62 0.79
C THR A 83 6.22 -11.98 1.16
N GLY A 84 6.27 -11.23 2.27
CA GLY A 84 7.50 -10.62 2.78
C GLY A 84 8.48 -11.66 3.30
N GLU A 85 7.99 -12.65 4.04
CA GLU A 85 8.80 -13.79 4.48
C GLU A 85 9.35 -14.58 3.29
N LYS A 86 8.52 -14.81 2.27
CA LYS A 86 8.99 -15.48 1.05
C LYS A 86 10.02 -14.65 0.29
N ALA A 87 9.87 -13.33 0.27
CA ALA A 87 10.83 -12.42 -0.35
C ALA A 87 12.20 -12.49 0.35
N LYS A 88 12.20 -12.60 1.69
CA LYS A 88 13.42 -12.76 2.50
C LYS A 88 14.13 -14.08 2.20
N GLU A 89 13.39 -15.19 2.12
CA GLU A 89 13.95 -16.49 1.71
C GLU A 89 14.57 -16.46 0.31
N LEU A 90 13.94 -15.76 -0.64
CA LEU A 90 14.40 -15.66 -2.03
C LEU A 90 15.60 -14.72 -2.22
N ARG A 91 15.96 -13.92 -1.20
CA ARG A 91 17.05 -12.96 -1.24
C ARG A 91 17.97 -13.10 -0.01
N PRO A 92 18.61 -14.27 0.20
CA PRO A 92 19.40 -14.54 1.41
C PRO A 92 20.61 -13.62 1.57
N ASP A 93 21.14 -13.09 0.47
CA ASP A 93 22.29 -12.17 0.46
C ASP A 93 21.87 -10.70 0.30
N SER A 94 20.66 -10.33 0.73
CA SER A 94 20.16 -8.96 0.64
C SER A 94 19.36 -8.61 1.88
N TYR A 95 19.36 -7.33 2.24
CA TYR A 95 18.51 -6.86 3.33
C TYR A 95 17.04 -6.96 2.91
N VAL A 96 16.29 -7.79 3.63
CA VAL A 96 14.83 -7.85 3.53
C VAL A 96 14.25 -7.86 4.93
N HIS A 97 13.40 -6.87 5.22
CA HIS A 97 12.72 -6.73 6.50
C HIS A 97 11.20 -6.73 6.31
N THR A 98 10.50 -7.27 7.30
CA THR A 98 9.04 -7.31 7.35
C THR A 98 8.61 -6.74 8.70
N LEU A 99 7.67 -5.80 8.68
CA LEU A 99 7.06 -5.26 9.89
C LEU A 99 5.55 -5.12 9.73
N ALA A 100 4.83 -5.24 10.85
CA ALA A 100 3.39 -5.09 10.89
C ALA A 100 3.01 -4.03 11.92
N ILE A 101 2.24 -3.02 11.49
CA ILE A 101 1.77 -1.93 12.33
C ILE A 101 0.43 -2.33 12.95
N LYS A 102 0.35 -2.30 14.29
CA LYS A 102 -0.88 -2.57 15.04
C LYS A 102 -1.88 -1.43 14.88
N GLY A 103 -3.17 -1.76 14.92
CA GLY A 103 -4.25 -0.80 14.70
C GLY A 103 -4.38 -0.33 13.25
N ALA A 104 -3.79 -1.04 12.30
CA ALA A 104 -3.81 -0.72 10.87
C ALA A 104 -4.30 -1.88 10.01
N SER A 105 -5.17 -1.58 9.04
CA SER A 105 -5.58 -2.50 7.99
C SER A 105 -4.62 -2.42 6.78
N HIS A 106 -5.05 -2.86 5.60
CA HIS A 106 -4.24 -2.78 4.38
C HIS A 106 -3.88 -1.35 3.93
N HIS A 107 -4.62 -0.33 4.39
CA HIS A 107 -4.30 1.07 4.15
C HIS A 107 -3.51 1.65 5.34
N VAL A 108 -2.32 1.11 5.57
CA VAL A 108 -1.50 1.41 6.76
C VAL A 108 -1.26 2.91 6.94
N TYR A 109 -0.93 3.60 5.85
CA TYR A 109 -0.71 5.05 5.81
C TYR A 109 -1.94 5.89 6.22
N ALA A 110 -3.15 5.33 6.13
CA ALA A 110 -4.38 6.03 6.49
C ALA A 110 -4.90 5.63 7.87
N ASP A 111 -4.64 4.40 8.32
CA ASP A 111 -5.10 3.93 9.63
C ASP A 111 -4.16 4.35 10.77
N GLN A 112 -2.85 4.38 10.52
CA GLN A 112 -1.84 4.78 11.52
C GLN A 112 -0.81 5.72 10.88
N PRO A 113 -1.23 6.91 10.43
CA PRO A 113 -0.37 7.82 9.65
C PRO A 113 0.90 8.23 10.39
N SER A 114 0.81 8.56 11.69
CA SER A 114 1.97 8.97 12.48
C SER A 114 3.00 7.84 12.60
N ILE A 115 2.56 6.64 12.96
CA ILE A 115 3.45 5.47 13.11
C ILE A 115 4.01 5.05 11.75
N PHE A 116 3.19 5.08 10.70
CA PHE A 116 3.63 4.76 9.34
C PHE A 116 4.75 5.70 8.89
N ASN A 117 4.60 7.01 9.10
CA ASN A 117 5.61 7.99 8.73
C ASN A 117 6.89 7.84 9.55
N GLU A 118 6.78 7.64 10.88
CA GLU A 118 7.94 7.36 11.75
C GLU A 118 8.74 6.15 11.26
N VAL A 119 8.06 5.05 10.91
CA VAL A 119 8.68 3.85 10.36
C VAL A 119 9.35 4.14 9.00
N VAL A 120 8.72 4.94 8.13
CA VAL A 120 9.32 5.29 6.83
C VAL A 120 10.58 6.13 7.04
N ASP A 121 10.55 7.10 7.94
CA ASP A 121 11.70 7.94 8.28
C ASP A 121 12.85 7.09 8.85
N GLU A 122 12.58 6.18 9.78
CA GLU A 122 13.57 5.23 10.30
C GLU A 122 14.19 4.35 9.21
N ILE A 123 13.38 3.89 8.24
CA ILE A 123 13.88 3.10 7.11
C ILE A 123 14.78 3.96 6.22
N CYS A 124 14.41 5.22 5.97
CA CYS A 124 15.22 6.13 5.16
C CYS A 124 16.56 6.45 5.85
N ASP A 125 16.53 6.79 7.14
CA ASP A 125 17.72 7.10 7.95
C ASP A 125 18.68 5.90 8.09
N ALA A 126 18.19 4.67 7.96
CA ALA A 126 19.01 3.46 8.01
C ALA A 126 19.75 3.13 6.70
N VAL A 127 19.42 3.82 5.60
CA VAL A 127 19.95 3.55 4.25
C VAL A 127 20.82 4.69 3.72
N ASP A 128 20.60 5.92 4.21
CA ASP A 128 21.45 7.09 3.97
C ASP A 128 22.73 7.09 4.83
#